data_AF-A0A523KVX8-F1
#
_entry.id   AF-A0A523KVX8-F1
#
_cell.length_a   1.000
_cell.length_b   1.000
_cell.length_c   1.000
_cell.angle_alpha   90.00
_cell.angle_beta   90.00
_cell.angle_gamma   90.00
#
_symmetry.space_group_name_H-M   'P 1'
#
loop_
_entity.id
_entity.type
_entity.pdbx_description
1 polymer ?
#
loop_
_entity_poly.entity_id
_entity_poly.type
_entity_poly.pdbx_seq_one_letter_code
_entity_poly.pdbx_strand_id
1 'polypeptide(L)' 'MTTLRLHNFVNDIDISSAVYGIVQRVEAASVKVLDTLTIWEARSQERDQLSKLSDRMLKDIGLTRDQVAVEVGKYFWQQ' A
#
# COMPACT_ATOMS: atom_id res chain seq x y z
N MET A 1 48.11 -13.00 25.06
CA MET A 1 46.70 -13.10 25.52
C MET A 1 45.97 -11.77 25.25
N THR A 2 45.66 -11.44 23.99
CA THR A 2 45.01 -10.15 23.65
C THR A 2 44.11 -10.18 22.41
N THR A 3 44.12 -11.27 21.63
CA THR A 3 43.36 -11.39 20.37
C THR A 3 41.89 -11.78 20.54
N LEU A 4 41.51 -12.38 21.67
CA LEU A 4 40.14 -12.87 21.91
C LEU A 4 39.11 -11.77 22.20
N ARG A 5 39.53 -10.54 22.54
CA ARG A 5 38.60 -9.45 22.86
C ARG A 5 38.22 -8.56 21.67
N LEU A 6 39.05 -8.53 20.62
CA LEU A 6 38.80 -7.73 19.41
C LEU A 6 37.75 -8.37 18.50
N HIS A 7 37.75 -9.70 18.36
CA HIS A 7 36.79 -10.41 17.50
C HIS A 7 35.34 -10.26 18.00
N ASN A 8 35.13 -10.28 19.32
CA ASN A 8 33.79 -10.12 19.91
C ASN A 8 33.23 -8.70 19.71
N PHE A 9 34.09 -7.68 19.69
CA PHE A 9 33.68 -6.30 19.45
C PHE A 9 33.31 -6.04 17.98
N VAL A 10 34.03 -6.65 17.04
CA VAL A 10 33.75 -6.53 15.60
C VAL A 10 32.44 -7.24 15.21
N ASN A 11 32.13 -8.40 15.80
CA ASN A 11 30.87 -9.11 15.56
C ASN A 11 29.63 -8.33 16.03
N ASP A 12 29.74 -7.56 17.13
CA ASP A 12 28.66 -6.75 17.69
C ASP A 12 28.30 -5.56 16.78
N ILE A 13 29.31 -4.97 16.14
CA ILE A 13 29.18 -3.86 15.17
C ILE A 13 28.52 -4.35 13.88
N ASP A 14 28.87 -5.54 13.39
CA ASP A 14 28.35 -6.08 12.14
C ASP A 14 26.86 -6.45 12.26
N ILE A 15 26.48 -7.12 13.37
CA ILE A 15 25.08 -7.48 13.68
C ILE A 15 24.21 -6.23 13.77
N SER A 16 24.70 -5.17 14.43
CA SER A 16 23.95 -3.92 14.56
C SER A 16 23.65 -3.31 13.19
N SER A 17 24.64 -3.22 12.29
CA SER A 17 24.45 -2.64 10.95
C SER A 17 23.48 -3.44 10.08
N ALA A 18 23.56 -4.78 10.14
CA ALA A 18 22.63 -5.67 9.46
C ALA A 18 21.20 -5.54 10.00
N VAL A 19 21.04 -5.42 11.32
CA VAL A 19 19.74 -5.20 11.98
C VAL A 19 19.14 -3.85 11.56
N TYR A 20 19.92 -2.77 11.56
CA TYR A 20 19.46 -1.45 11.10
C TYR A 20 18.97 -1.49 9.64
N GLY A 21 19.70 -2.19 8.76
CA GLY A 21 19.30 -2.35 7.36
C GLY A 21 17.99 -3.13 7.19
N ILE A 22 17.74 -4.15 8.02
CA ILE A 22 16.47 -4.90 8.00
C ILE A 22 15.32 -4.01 8.48
N VAL A 23 15.50 -3.29 9.58
CA VAL A 23 14.47 -2.38 10.13
C VAL A 23 14.08 -1.32 9.10
N GLN A 24 15.06 -0.66 8.46
CA GLN A 24 14.78 0.33 7.42
C GLN A 24 13.99 -0.22 6.24
N ARG A 25 14.27 -1.47 5.83
CA ARG A 25 13.55 -2.13 4.74
C ARG A 25 12.11 -2.47 5.15
N VAL A 26 11.90 -2.89 6.39
CA VAL A 26 10.57 -3.17 6.96
C VAL A 26 9.76 -1.88 7.07
N GLU A 27 10.35 -0.80 7.55
CA GLU A 27 9.70 0.51 7.62
C GLU A 27 9.29 0.99 6.22
N ALA A 28 10.21 0.95 5.26
CA ALA A 28 9.92 1.36 3.88
C ALA A 28 8.85 0.48 3.22
N ALA A 29 8.86 -0.83 3.46
CA ALA A 29 7.82 -1.73 2.99
C ALA A 29 6.47 -1.44 3.65
N SER A 30 6.47 -1.13 4.95
CA SER A 30 5.25 -0.82 5.71
C SER A 30 4.57 0.43 5.18
N VAL A 31 5.34 1.49 4.90
CA VAL A 31 4.80 2.72 4.28
C VAL A 31 4.16 2.41 2.93
N LYS A 32 4.83 1.64 2.06
CA LYS A 32 4.28 1.27 0.73
C LYS A 32 2.99 0.44 0.83
N VAL A 33 2.91 -0.46 1.80
CA VAL A 33 1.70 -1.26 2.04
C VAL A 33 0.55 -0.36 2.50
N LEU A 34 0.80 0.57 3.42
CA LEU A 34 -0.20 1.53 3.88
C LEU A 34 -0.68 2.46 2.75
N ASP A 35 0.23 2.96 1.92
CA ASP A 35 -0.12 3.77 0.74
C ASP A 35 -1.03 2.99 -0.22
N THR A 36 -0.69 1.71 -0.46
CA THR A 36 -1.49 0.83 -1.33
C THR A 36 -2.88 0.58 -0.76
N LEU A 37 -2.98 0.33 0.55
CA LEU A 37 -4.27 0.17 1.24
C LEU A 37 -5.11 1.45 1.16
N THR A 38 -4.50 2.62 1.31
CA THR A 38 -5.16 3.92 1.20
C THR A 38 -5.73 4.14 -0.20
N ILE A 39 -4.99 3.75 -1.24
CA ILE A 39 -5.47 3.79 -2.63
C ILE A 39 -6.67 2.86 -2.83
N TRP A 40 -6.63 1.65 -2.27
CA TRP A 40 -7.76 0.71 -2.37
C TRP A 40 -9.00 1.22 -1.64
N GLU A 41 -8.83 1.84 -0.46
CA GLU A 41 -9.91 2.48 0.27
C GLU A 41 -10.53 3.62 -0.55
N ALA A 42 -9.71 4.54 -1.06
CA ALA A 42 -10.16 5.65 -1.88
C ALA A 42 -10.96 5.16 -3.11
N ARG A 43 -10.45 4.16 -3.83
CA ARG A 43 -11.16 3.53 -4.96
C ARG A 43 -12.49 2.90 -4.55
N SER A 44 -12.54 2.23 -3.40
CA SER A 44 -13.78 1.65 -2.89
C SER A 44 -14.81 2.74 -2.59
N GLN A 45 -14.38 3.85 -1.98
CA GLN A 45 -15.27 4.99 -1.69
C GLN A 45 -15.75 5.67 -2.97
N GLU A 46 -14.86 5.89 -3.95
CA GLU A 46 -15.22 6.47 -5.26
C GLU A 46 -16.25 5.60 -6.00
N ARG A 47 -16.08 4.26 -6.00
CA ARG A 47 -17.04 3.33 -6.62
C ARG A 47 -18.38 3.33 -5.90
N ASP A 48 -18.38 3.37 -4.56
CA ASP A 48 -19.62 3.50 -3.78
C ASP A 48 -20.36 4.81 -4.09
N GLN A 49 -19.63 5.94 -4.18
CA GLN A 49 -20.20 7.22 -4.59
C GLN A 49 -20.76 7.17 -6.02
N LEU A 50 -20.02 6.59 -6.96
CA LEU A 50 -20.45 6.41 -8.35
C LEU A 50 -21.74 5.58 -8.43
N SER A 51 -21.87 4.55 -7.61
CA SER A 51 -23.08 3.69 -7.55
C SER A 51 -24.33 4.45 -7.10
N LYS A 52 -24.15 5.46 -6.25
CA LYS A 52 -25.23 6.28 -5.66
C LYS A 52 -25.70 7.42 -6.57
N LEU A 53 -24.97 7.71 -7.66
CA LEU A 53 -25.39 8.75 -8.61
C LEU A 53 -26.68 8.34 -9.33
N SER A 54 -27.57 9.32 -9.53
CA SER A 54 -28.81 9.13 -10.29
C SER A 54 -28.53 8.97 -11.79
N ASP A 55 -29.45 8.35 -12.54
CA ASP A 55 -29.29 8.15 -14.00
C ASP A 55 -29.09 9.47 -14.75
N ARG A 56 -29.70 10.56 -14.27
CA ARG A 56 -29.51 11.89 -14.85
C ARG A 56 -28.09 12.39 -14.64
N MET A 57 -27.57 12.28 -13.41
CA MET A 57 -26.20 12.68 -13.10
C MET A 57 -25.17 11.85 -13.88
N LEU A 58 -25.42 10.55 -14.02
CA LEU A 58 -24.59 9.67 -14.84
C LEU A 58 -24.61 10.12 -16.32
N LYS A 59 -25.79 10.45 -16.86
CA LYS A 59 -25.92 10.99 -18.22
C LYS A 59 -25.18 12.31 -18.40
N ASP A 60 -25.22 13.19 -17.40
CA ASP A 60 -24.54 14.49 -17.45
C ASP A 60 -23.01 14.34 -17.52
N ILE A 61 -22.44 13.29 -16.91
CA ILE A 61 -21.02 12.93 -17.02
C ILE A 61 -20.71 11.95 -18.17
N GLY A 62 -21.71 11.64 -19.01
CA GLY A 62 -21.55 10.78 -20.19
C GLY A 62 -21.43 9.27 -19.90
N LEU A 63 -21.85 8.82 -18.71
CA LEU A 63 -21.84 7.41 -18.31
C LEU A 63 -23.24 6.78 -18.38
N THR A 64 -23.26 5.49 -18.72
CA THR A 64 -24.46 4.65 -18.62
C THR A 64 -24.47 3.85 -17.33
N ARG A 65 -25.66 3.44 -16.88
CA ARG A 65 -25.81 2.60 -15.68
C ARG A 65 -25.07 1.27 -15.81
N ASP A 66 -25.02 0.69 -17.00
CA ASP A 66 -24.32 -0.57 -17.27
C ASP A 66 -22.79 -0.42 -17.14
N GLN A 67 -22.22 0.68 -17.65
CA GLN A 67 -20.80 0.99 -17.46
C GLN A 67 -20.45 1.15 -15.99
N VAL A 68 -21.30 1.84 -15.23
CA VAL A 68 -21.12 1.99 -13.78
C VAL A 68 -21.20 0.65 -13.05
N ALA A 69 -22.12 -0.23 -13.43
CA ALA A 69 -22.24 -1.55 -12.82
C ALA A 69 -20.97 -2.40 -13.02
N VAL A 70 -20.35 -2.31 -14.20
CA VAL A 70 -19.05 -2.96 -14.47
C VAL A 70 -17.94 -2.38 -13.60
N GLU A 71 -17.85 -1.05 -13.50
CA GLU A 71 -16.82 -0.37 -12.70
C GLU A 71 -16.95 -0.62 -11.20
N VAL A 72 -18.18 -0.61 -10.67
CA VAL A 72 -18.46 -0.90 -9.25
C VAL A 72 -18.22 -2.37 -8.92
N GLY A 73 -18.41 -3.27 -9.89
CA GLY A 73 -18.15 -4.71 -9.72
C GLY A 73 -16.68 -5.09 -9.68
N LYS A 74 -15.74 -4.19 -9.99
CA LYS A 74 -14.30 -4.46 -9.92
C LYS A 74 -13.86 -4.68 -8.47
N TYR A 75 -12.97 -5.65 -8.26
CA TYR A 75 -12.35 -5.85 -6.96
C TYR A 75 -11.46 -4.66 -6.57
N PHE A 76 -11.23 -4.47 -5.26
CA PHE A 76 -10.47 -3.32 -4.74
C PHE A 76 -9.03 -3.25 -5.28
N TRP A 77 -8.42 -4.41 -5.58
CA TRP A 77 -7.06 -4.50 -6.13
C TRP A 77 -7.01 -4.30 -7.66
N GLN A 78 -8.15 -4.30 -8.34
CA GLN A 78 -8.22 -4.13 -9.78
C GLN A 78 -8.32 -2.65 -10.15
N GLN A 79 -7.64 -2.28 -11.24
CA GLN A 79 -7.70 -0.96 -11.86
C GLN A 79 -8.69 -1.00 -13.02
#